data_AF-A0A078GN29-F1
#
_entry.id   AF-A0A078GN29-F1
#
_cell.length_a   1.000
_cell.length_b   1.000
_cell.length_c   1.000
_cell.angle_alpha   90.00
_cell.angle_beta   90.00
_cell.angle_gamma   90.00
#
_symmetry.space_group_name_H-M   'P 1'
#
loop_
_entity.id
_entity.type
_entity.pdbx_description
1 polymer ?
#
loop_
_entity_poly.entity_id
_entity_poly.type
_entity_poly.pdbx_seq_one_letter_code
_entity_poly.pdbx_strand_id
1 'polypeptide(L)'
;MHDVVREMAMWIASDLGKNKERCIVQARAGLREIPKVKNWKDISDGFFQSMPKLLVLDLSDCILSGFRMDMCNLSTKCLESLDGISGLSSLRTLKLLYSKVRLDMSLMEALKLLEHIEYISVNISTSTLVGEKLFDDPRIGRSIQQVRIGEEESVQVMVLPALDGLHDIFIHSCRMLEEIKIEKTPWNKSLTSPCFSILTRVIIAFCDGLKDLTWLLFASNLTQLYVHTSGRLEEIISKEKAASVLENNIIPFKKLQELALADLPELKSIYWNALPFQRLRHIQISGSCPKLRKLPLNSKSVLNVEKLVIECHDKEWLERVEWEDEGTRLRFLPLCTTHRIF
;
A
#
# COMPACT_ATOMS: atom_id res chain seq x y z
N MET A 1 -16.56 22.57 -20.83
CA MET A 1 -15.35 21.86 -21.29
C MET A 1 -14.48 21.64 -20.06
N HIS A 2 -14.36 20.40 -19.62
CA HIS A 2 -13.87 19.99 -18.29
C HIS A 2 -12.42 20.38 -18.06
N ASP A 3 -12.02 20.99 -16.96
CA ASP A 3 -10.68 21.60 -16.83
C ASP A 3 -9.51 20.67 -17.20
N VAL A 4 -9.50 19.36 -16.87
CA VAL A 4 -8.43 18.46 -17.37
C VAL A 4 -8.53 18.19 -18.88
N VAL A 5 -9.74 17.97 -19.38
CA VAL A 5 -10.01 17.78 -20.83
C VAL A 5 -9.93 19.10 -21.59
N ARG A 6 -10.11 20.26 -20.95
CA ARG A 6 -10.03 21.62 -21.50
C ARG A 6 -8.60 22.08 -21.46
N GLU A 7 -7.82 21.81 -20.43
CA GLU A 7 -6.37 22.05 -20.46
C GLU A 7 -5.69 21.08 -21.44
N MET A 8 -6.10 19.79 -21.50
CA MET A 8 -5.63 18.86 -22.55
C MET A 8 -6.13 19.26 -23.95
N ALA A 9 -7.38 19.70 -24.12
CA ALA A 9 -7.92 20.14 -25.42
C ALA A 9 -7.43 21.55 -25.82
N MET A 10 -7.20 22.46 -24.88
CA MET A 10 -6.56 23.76 -25.11
C MET A 10 -5.10 23.53 -25.48
N TRP A 11 -4.42 22.56 -24.88
CA TRP A 11 -3.06 22.18 -25.28
C TRP A 11 -3.02 21.59 -26.70
N ILE A 12 -3.92 20.65 -27.03
CA ILE A 12 -4.09 20.08 -28.38
C ILE A 12 -4.46 21.17 -29.41
N ALA A 13 -5.38 22.08 -29.06
CA ALA A 13 -5.84 23.16 -29.92
C ALA A 13 -4.84 24.32 -30.02
N SER A 14 -3.93 24.49 -29.06
CA SER A 14 -3.04 25.66 -29.03
C SER A 14 -1.90 25.60 -30.02
N ASP A 15 -1.45 24.42 -30.50
CA ASP A 15 -0.42 24.40 -31.56
C ASP A 15 -0.02 23.04 -32.21
N LEU A 16 -0.85 21.98 -32.18
CA LEU A 16 -0.51 20.69 -32.82
C LEU A 16 0.91 20.18 -32.47
N GLY A 17 1.40 20.42 -31.24
CA GLY A 17 2.71 19.92 -30.80
C GLY A 17 3.94 20.66 -31.35
N LYS A 18 3.85 21.96 -31.69
CA LYS A 18 5.04 22.78 -32.02
C LYS A 18 5.94 23.11 -30.83
N ASN A 19 5.46 23.04 -29.59
CA ASN A 19 6.31 23.18 -28.40
C ASN A 19 6.94 21.84 -27.99
N LYS A 20 8.26 21.75 -28.18
CA LYS A 20 9.12 20.57 -28.07
C LYS A 20 9.54 20.20 -26.64
N GLU A 21 8.72 20.43 -25.62
CA GLU A 21 9.16 20.17 -24.23
C GLU A 21 8.24 19.22 -23.45
N ARG A 22 8.87 18.49 -22.53
CA ARG A 22 8.36 17.38 -21.74
C ARG A 22 6.97 17.69 -21.15
N CYS A 23 5.96 16.91 -21.50
CA CYS A 23 4.61 17.11 -20.98
C CYS A 23 4.38 16.25 -19.72
N ILE A 24 3.98 16.92 -18.65
CA ILE A 24 3.54 16.34 -17.37
C ILE A 24 2.09 16.75 -17.20
N VAL A 25 1.17 15.79 -17.15
CA VAL A 25 -0.24 16.06 -16.82
C VAL A 25 -0.47 15.60 -15.38
N GLN A 26 -0.77 16.56 -14.50
CA GLN A 26 -1.11 16.32 -13.09
C GLN A 26 -2.57 16.69 -12.86
N ALA A 27 -3.36 15.76 -12.32
CA ALA A 27 -4.73 16.06 -11.91
C ALA A 27 -4.76 17.09 -10.76
N ARG A 28 -5.71 18.05 -10.82
CA ARG A 28 -6.07 19.02 -9.76
C ARG A 28 -5.10 20.18 -9.42
N ALA A 29 -4.13 20.54 -10.26
CA ALA A 29 -3.40 21.79 -10.04
C ALA A 29 -4.35 23.03 -10.13
N GLY A 30 -4.83 23.53 -8.98
CA GLY A 30 -5.59 24.79 -8.85
C GLY A 30 -7.12 24.70 -8.71
N LEU A 31 -7.73 23.53 -8.53
CA LEU A 31 -9.21 23.40 -8.44
C LEU A 31 -9.71 23.23 -6.99
N ARG A 32 -10.67 24.08 -6.56
CA ARG A 32 -11.35 23.97 -5.25
C ARG A 32 -12.59 23.07 -5.28
N GLU A 33 -13.20 22.80 -6.45
CA GLU A 33 -14.26 21.81 -6.66
C GLU A 33 -14.20 21.21 -8.08
N ILE A 34 -14.66 19.97 -8.29
CA ILE A 34 -14.62 19.25 -9.58
C ILE A 34 -15.95 19.40 -10.36
N PRO A 35 -15.94 19.76 -11.65
CA PRO A 35 -17.13 19.72 -12.49
C PRO A 35 -17.58 18.29 -12.84
N LYS A 36 -18.89 18.00 -12.73
CA LYS A 36 -19.50 16.70 -13.06
C LYS A 36 -19.37 16.37 -14.56
N VAL A 37 -18.48 15.43 -14.92
CA VAL A 37 -18.43 14.82 -16.27
C VAL A 37 -19.42 13.65 -16.32
N LYS A 38 -20.30 13.63 -17.34
CA LYS A 38 -21.36 12.62 -17.45
C LYS A 38 -20.98 11.32 -18.17
N ASN A 39 -19.94 11.29 -19.01
CA ASN A 39 -19.44 10.05 -19.61
C ASN A 39 -18.04 10.23 -20.19
N TRP A 40 -17.09 9.39 -19.81
CA TRP A 40 -15.78 9.28 -20.47
C TRP A 40 -15.78 8.27 -21.61
N LYS A 41 -16.88 7.53 -21.79
CA LYS A 41 -17.12 6.66 -22.96
C LYS A 41 -17.12 7.44 -24.29
N ASP A 42 -17.23 8.76 -24.24
CA ASP A 42 -17.23 9.64 -25.41
C ASP A 42 -15.82 10.14 -25.78
N ILE A 43 -14.78 9.79 -25.00
CA ILE A 43 -13.40 9.99 -25.41
C ILE A 43 -13.04 8.85 -26.35
N SER A 44 -12.79 9.18 -27.62
CA SER A 44 -12.47 8.19 -28.64
C SER A 44 -11.15 7.46 -28.32
N ASP A 45 -11.03 6.21 -28.77
CA ASP A 45 -9.82 5.39 -28.68
C ASP A 45 -8.54 6.11 -29.19
N GLY A 46 -8.72 7.14 -30.03
CA GLY A 46 -7.65 7.98 -30.58
C GLY A 46 -7.13 9.09 -29.66
N PHE A 47 -7.74 9.30 -28.48
CA PHE A 47 -7.34 10.39 -27.58
C PHE A 47 -5.88 10.26 -27.14
N PHE A 48 -5.48 9.09 -26.64
CA PHE A 48 -4.10 8.84 -26.23
C PHE A 48 -3.13 8.70 -27.41
N GLN A 49 -3.61 8.25 -28.58
CA GLN A 49 -2.81 8.18 -29.81
C GLN A 49 -2.32 9.56 -30.28
N SER A 50 -3.04 10.63 -29.91
CA SER A 50 -2.67 12.01 -30.26
C SER A 50 -1.53 12.57 -29.39
N MET A 51 -1.01 11.81 -28.40
CA MET A 51 -0.03 12.28 -27.42
C MET A 51 1.16 11.33 -27.22
N PRO A 52 1.89 10.92 -28.29
CA PRO A 52 2.95 9.91 -28.20
C PRO A 52 4.17 10.35 -27.36
N LYS A 53 4.34 11.66 -27.12
CA LYS A 53 5.46 12.24 -26.34
C LYS A 53 5.17 12.38 -24.85
N LEU A 54 3.99 11.98 -24.38
CA LEU A 54 3.64 12.08 -22.96
C LEU A 54 4.54 11.16 -22.13
N LEU A 55 5.19 11.70 -21.11
CA LEU A 55 6.11 10.95 -20.25
C LEU A 55 5.44 10.50 -18.94
N VAL A 56 4.53 11.32 -18.41
CA VAL A 56 3.87 11.11 -17.12
C VAL A 56 2.36 11.27 -17.29
N LEU A 57 1.62 10.23 -16.91
CA LEU A 57 0.17 10.23 -16.81
C LEU A 57 -0.22 9.99 -15.35
N ASP A 58 -0.66 11.04 -14.66
CA ASP A 58 -1.13 10.95 -13.28
C ASP A 58 -2.64 11.19 -13.18
N LEU A 59 -3.35 10.09 -12.96
CA LEU A 59 -4.78 10.02 -12.71
C LEU A 59 -5.08 9.52 -11.29
N SER A 60 -4.07 9.53 -10.41
CA SER A 60 -4.26 9.10 -9.03
C SER A 60 -5.14 10.09 -8.27
N ASP A 61 -5.98 9.56 -7.38
CA ASP A 61 -6.72 10.42 -6.47
C ASP A 61 -5.79 10.86 -5.33
N CYS A 62 -5.53 12.16 -5.22
CA CYS A 62 -4.69 12.73 -4.16
C CYS A 62 -5.47 12.73 -2.84
N ILE A 63 -5.43 11.63 -2.10
CA ILE A 63 -5.84 11.59 -0.68
C ILE A 63 -4.70 11.00 0.14
N LEU A 64 -3.57 11.70 0.22
CA LEU A 64 -2.53 11.37 1.19
C LEU A 64 -1.88 12.65 1.74
N SER A 65 -2.57 13.30 2.67
CA SER A 65 -1.95 14.17 3.67
C SER A 65 -2.72 14.09 4.99
N GLY A 66 -2.25 13.26 5.91
CA GLY A 66 -2.59 13.29 7.34
C GLY A 66 -4.00 12.79 7.70
N PHE A 67 -4.06 11.59 8.29
CA PHE A 67 -5.12 11.10 9.18
C PHE A 67 -6.57 11.54 8.87
N ARG A 68 -7.25 10.77 8.00
CA ARG A 68 -8.69 10.45 8.10
C ARG A 68 -9.06 9.43 7.02
N MET A 69 -9.18 8.15 7.40
CA MET A 69 -9.63 7.08 6.48
C MET A 69 -11.15 7.08 6.26
N ASP A 70 -11.90 7.91 6.97
CA ASP A 70 -13.38 7.88 6.98
C ASP A 70 -14.03 8.73 5.87
N MET A 71 -13.25 9.28 4.93
CA MET A 71 -13.75 10.21 3.89
C MET A 71 -13.36 9.80 2.46
N CYS A 72 -13.18 8.49 2.20
CA CYS A 72 -12.76 7.98 0.90
C CYS A 72 -13.92 7.84 -0.10
N ASN A 73 -14.46 8.94 -0.65
CA ASN A 73 -15.47 8.81 -1.71
C ASN A 73 -15.56 9.91 -2.79
N LEU A 74 -14.55 10.78 -2.93
CA LEU A 74 -14.73 12.02 -3.68
C LEU A 74 -13.56 12.53 -4.55
N SER A 75 -12.99 11.77 -5.51
CA SER A 75 -12.40 12.46 -6.69
C SER A 75 -12.22 11.77 -8.05
N THR A 76 -12.32 10.45 -8.25
CA THR A 76 -12.20 9.89 -9.63
C THR A 76 -13.50 9.23 -10.08
N LYS A 77 -14.58 9.99 -10.17
CA LYS A 77 -15.89 9.43 -10.53
C LYS A 77 -16.00 8.90 -11.96
N CYS A 78 -15.03 9.14 -12.84
CA CYS A 78 -15.38 9.22 -14.25
C CYS A 78 -14.53 8.40 -15.25
N LEU A 79 -13.34 7.89 -14.93
CA LEU A 79 -12.56 7.05 -15.86
C LEU A 79 -12.53 5.59 -15.39
N GLU A 80 -13.20 4.71 -16.12
CA GLU A 80 -13.31 3.27 -15.80
C GLU A 80 -12.43 2.38 -16.69
N SER A 81 -11.94 2.91 -17.82
CA SER A 81 -11.06 2.20 -18.76
C SER A 81 -9.96 3.12 -19.30
N LEU A 82 -8.83 2.53 -19.70
CA LEU A 82 -7.69 3.18 -20.35
C LEU A 82 -7.46 2.61 -21.76
N ASP A 83 -8.54 2.46 -22.52
CA ASP A 83 -8.46 2.01 -23.91
C ASP A 83 -7.58 2.96 -24.73
N GLY A 84 -6.67 2.38 -25.53
CA GLY A 84 -5.72 3.14 -26.35
C GLY A 84 -4.49 3.69 -25.62
N ILE A 85 -4.26 3.37 -24.33
CA ILE A 85 -3.06 3.81 -23.60
C ILE A 85 -1.74 3.36 -24.25
N SER A 86 -1.77 2.26 -25.02
CA SER A 86 -0.63 1.79 -25.81
C SER A 86 -0.12 2.81 -26.85
N GLY A 87 -0.93 3.81 -27.22
CA GLY A 87 -0.51 4.93 -28.06
C GLY A 87 0.50 5.89 -27.39
N LEU A 88 0.66 5.81 -26.06
CA LEU A 88 1.61 6.64 -25.30
C LEU A 88 3.01 6.03 -25.29
N SER A 89 3.61 5.84 -26.46
CA SER A 89 4.88 5.11 -26.60
C SER A 89 6.06 5.66 -25.79
N SER A 90 6.06 6.96 -25.44
CA SER A 90 7.08 7.58 -24.60
C SER A 90 6.79 7.52 -23.09
N LEU A 91 5.69 6.91 -22.66
CA LEU A 91 5.24 6.94 -21.27
C LEU A 91 6.24 6.22 -20.36
N ARG A 92 6.67 6.91 -19.31
CA ARG A 92 7.58 6.39 -18.28
C ARG A 92 6.90 6.22 -16.94
N THR A 93 5.91 7.04 -16.63
CA THR A 93 5.22 7.05 -15.34
C THR A 93 3.72 7.00 -15.54
N LEU A 94 3.09 5.98 -14.96
CA LEU A 94 1.64 5.82 -14.91
C LEU A 94 1.18 5.77 -13.46
N LYS A 95 0.32 6.70 -13.05
CA LYS A 95 -0.24 6.74 -11.70
C LYS A 95 -1.75 6.65 -11.71
N LEU A 96 -2.28 5.56 -11.19
CA LEU A 96 -3.70 5.22 -11.15
C LEU A 96 -4.20 4.91 -9.72
N LEU A 97 -3.37 5.01 -8.69
CA LEU A 97 -3.80 4.71 -7.32
C LEU A 97 -5.04 5.52 -6.93
N TYR A 98 -5.98 4.87 -6.26
CA TYR A 98 -7.25 5.47 -5.86
C TYR A 98 -8.18 5.91 -7.00
N SER A 99 -7.78 5.70 -8.26
CA SER A 99 -8.68 5.81 -9.40
C SER A 99 -9.71 4.67 -9.46
N LYS A 100 -10.71 4.79 -10.35
CA LYS A 100 -11.64 3.71 -10.69
C LYS A 100 -11.03 2.66 -11.63
N VAL A 101 -9.91 2.98 -12.30
CA VAL A 101 -9.24 2.06 -13.22
C VAL A 101 -8.54 0.98 -12.41
N ARG A 102 -8.83 -0.28 -12.75
CA ARG A 102 -8.20 -1.45 -12.16
C ARG A 102 -7.32 -2.14 -13.18
N LEU A 103 -6.33 -2.87 -12.70
CA LEU A 103 -5.54 -3.77 -13.52
C LEU A 103 -6.40 -4.97 -13.91
N ASP A 104 -6.67 -5.10 -15.20
CA ASP A 104 -7.30 -6.24 -15.84
C ASP A 104 -6.40 -6.75 -16.98
N MET A 105 -6.85 -7.77 -17.72
CA MET A 105 -6.10 -8.32 -18.86
C MET A 105 -5.88 -7.27 -19.95
N SER A 106 -6.85 -6.41 -20.22
CA SER A 106 -6.79 -5.39 -21.28
C SER A 106 -5.72 -4.35 -21.00
N LEU A 107 -5.72 -3.77 -19.79
CA LEU A 107 -4.69 -2.82 -19.37
C LEU A 107 -3.32 -3.49 -19.33
N MET A 108 -3.24 -4.73 -18.87
CA MET A 108 -1.97 -5.47 -18.83
C MET A 108 -1.35 -5.65 -20.22
N GLU A 109 -2.14 -6.05 -21.23
CA GLU A 109 -1.66 -6.13 -22.61
C GLU A 109 -1.24 -4.76 -23.17
N ALA A 110 -1.97 -3.69 -22.83
CA ALA A 110 -1.58 -2.35 -23.24
C ALA A 110 -0.27 -1.89 -22.58
N LEU A 111 -0.04 -2.25 -21.31
CA LEU A 111 1.21 -1.93 -20.60
C LEU A 111 2.41 -2.65 -21.20
N LYS A 112 2.26 -3.88 -21.72
CA LYS A 112 3.35 -4.62 -22.38
C LYS A 112 3.89 -3.90 -23.62
N LEU A 113 3.03 -3.13 -24.30
CA LEU A 113 3.38 -2.33 -25.48
C LEU A 113 4.14 -1.03 -25.14
N LEU A 114 4.19 -0.64 -23.86
CA LEU A 114 4.90 0.56 -23.40
C LEU A 114 6.36 0.23 -23.07
N GLU A 115 7.25 0.44 -24.04
CA GLU A 115 8.66 0.03 -23.92
C GLU A 115 9.48 0.81 -22.89
N HIS A 116 9.05 2.02 -22.54
CA HIS A 116 9.79 2.95 -21.67
C HIS A 116 9.19 3.09 -20.27
N ILE A 117 8.21 2.26 -19.90
CA ILE A 117 7.57 2.35 -18.59
C ILE A 117 8.57 2.00 -17.47
N GLU A 118 8.63 2.85 -16.46
CA GLU A 118 9.57 2.75 -15.33
C GLU A 118 8.84 2.76 -13.97
N TYR A 119 7.67 3.40 -13.90
CA TYR A 119 6.89 3.56 -12.69
C TYR A 119 5.41 3.35 -12.96
N ILE A 120 4.78 2.46 -12.19
CA ILE A 120 3.36 2.15 -12.24
C ILE A 120 2.82 2.13 -10.81
N SER A 121 1.75 2.89 -10.58
CA SER A 121 0.92 2.77 -9.37
C SER A 121 -0.50 2.40 -9.78
N VAL A 122 -1.05 1.28 -9.31
CA VAL A 122 -2.31 0.72 -9.82
C VAL A 122 -3.24 0.22 -8.72
N ASN A 123 -4.53 0.11 -9.04
CA ASN A 123 -5.49 -0.65 -8.24
C ASN A 123 -5.63 -2.04 -8.85
N ILE A 124 -5.66 -3.08 -8.01
CA ILE A 124 -5.75 -4.47 -8.42
C ILE A 124 -6.91 -5.12 -7.67
N SER A 125 -7.68 -5.93 -8.39
CA SER A 125 -8.72 -6.77 -7.84
C SER A 125 -8.14 -8.03 -7.20
N THR A 126 -8.79 -8.56 -6.16
CA THR A 126 -8.29 -9.79 -5.51
C THR A 126 -8.38 -10.99 -6.47
N SER A 127 -9.40 -10.99 -7.34
CA SER A 127 -9.61 -11.98 -8.40
C SER A 127 -8.54 -11.93 -9.50
N THR A 128 -8.03 -10.75 -9.83
CA THR A 128 -6.98 -10.55 -10.85
C THR A 128 -5.66 -11.23 -10.47
N LEU A 129 -5.38 -11.37 -9.16
CA LEU A 129 -4.13 -11.96 -8.66
C LEU A 129 -4.10 -13.50 -8.73
N VAL A 130 -5.21 -14.15 -9.11
CA VAL A 130 -5.32 -15.61 -9.16
C VAL A 130 -4.80 -16.19 -10.50
N GLY A 131 -4.41 -15.35 -11.46
CA GLY A 131 -3.95 -15.78 -12.79
C GLY A 131 -2.43 -15.73 -12.98
N GLU A 132 -1.80 -16.89 -13.16
CA GLU A 132 -0.35 -17.04 -13.40
C GLU A 132 0.20 -16.17 -14.55
N LYS A 133 -0.61 -15.92 -15.59
CA LYS A 133 -0.16 -15.26 -16.84
C LYS A 133 -0.04 -13.74 -16.75
N LEU A 134 -0.62 -13.11 -15.74
CA LEU A 134 -0.75 -11.64 -15.74
C LEU A 134 0.60 -10.95 -15.54
N PHE A 135 1.48 -11.57 -14.76
CA PHE A 135 2.73 -10.95 -14.37
C PHE A 135 3.93 -11.42 -15.17
N ASP A 136 3.77 -12.29 -16.18
CA ASP A 136 4.85 -12.94 -16.95
C ASP A 136 5.96 -12.02 -17.48
N ASP A 137 5.69 -10.73 -17.69
CA ASP A 137 6.69 -9.74 -18.11
C ASP A 137 7.48 -9.19 -16.89
N PRO A 138 8.78 -9.55 -16.74
CA PRO A 138 9.61 -9.07 -15.63
C PRO A 138 9.80 -7.54 -15.63
N ARG A 139 9.68 -6.87 -16.78
CA ARG A 139 9.78 -5.40 -16.86
C ARG A 139 8.60 -4.75 -16.15
N ILE A 140 7.39 -5.26 -16.38
CA ILE A 140 6.19 -4.73 -15.74
C ILE A 140 6.23 -5.02 -14.25
N GLY A 141 6.64 -6.22 -13.84
CA GLY A 141 6.80 -6.54 -12.42
C GLY A 141 7.80 -5.65 -11.67
N ARG A 142 8.84 -5.14 -12.35
CA ARG A 142 9.78 -4.15 -11.79
C ARG A 142 9.24 -2.71 -11.83
N SER A 143 8.37 -2.42 -12.79
CA SER A 143 7.78 -1.08 -12.97
C SER A 143 6.63 -0.83 -12.00
N ILE A 144 5.92 -1.88 -11.57
CA ILE A 144 4.87 -1.79 -10.54
C ILE A 144 5.53 -1.53 -9.18
N GLN A 145 5.39 -0.30 -8.70
CA GLN A 145 5.99 0.16 -7.44
C GLN A 145 4.97 0.38 -6.33
N GLN A 146 3.71 0.65 -6.67
CA GLN A 146 2.66 0.81 -5.67
C GLN A 146 1.38 0.12 -6.11
N VAL A 147 0.76 -0.61 -5.18
CA VAL A 147 -0.44 -1.40 -5.46
C VAL A 147 -1.48 -1.17 -4.38
N ARG A 148 -2.71 -0.84 -4.80
CA ARG A 148 -3.90 -0.85 -3.95
C ARG A 148 -4.77 -2.06 -4.29
N ILE A 149 -5.16 -2.83 -3.29
CA ILE A 149 -5.99 -4.02 -3.43
C ILE A 149 -7.28 -3.83 -2.64
N GLY A 150 -8.44 -4.01 -3.27
CA GLY A 150 -9.73 -3.93 -2.57
C GLY A 150 -10.97 -4.02 -3.45
N GLU A 151 -11.99 -4.77 -2.98
CA GLU A 151 -13.25 -5.08 -3.71
C GLU A 151 -14.41 -5.50 -2.78
N GLU A 152 -15.65 -5.48 -3.32
CA GLU A 152 -16.85 -6.03 -2.68
C GLU A 152 -16.97 -7.56 -2.84
N GLU A 153 -16.48 -8.14 -3.95
CA GLU A 153 -16.47 -9.58 -4.22
C GLU A 153 -15.09 -10.18 -3.88
N SER A 154 -14.81 -10.37 -2.59
CA SER A 154 -13.50 -10.82 -2.12
C SER A 154 -13.34 -12.35 -2.10
N VAL A 155 -12.18 -12.84 -2.51
CA VAL A 155 -11.74 -14.23 -2.32
C VAL A 155 -11.32 -14.51 -0.86
N GLN A 156 -11.36 -15.77 -0.44
CA GLN A 156 -10.85 -16.18 0.88
C GLN A 156 -9.33 -16.25 0.95
N VAL A 157 -8.68 -16.68 -0.14
CA VAL A 157 -7.22 -16.79 -0.23
C VAL A 157 -6.74 -15.94 -1.39
N MET A 158 -5.81 -15.03 -1.10
CA MET A 158 -5.13 -14.22 -2.10
C MET A 158 -3.72 -14.75 -2.31
N VAL A 159 -3.29 -14.84 -3.58
CA VAL A 159 -1.91 -15.12 -3.94
C VAL A 159 -1.28 -13.83 -4.43
N LEU A 160 -0.34 -13.28 -3.67
CA LEU A 160 0.36 -12.06 -4.03
C LEU A 160 1.70 -12.41 -4.69
N PRO A 161 1.92 -12.04 -5.96
CA PRO A 161 3.18 -12.28 -6.63
C PRO A 161 4.30 -11.44 -6.01
N ALA A 162 5.48 -12.04 -5.90
CA ALA A 162 6.71 -11.41 -5.42
C ALA A 162 7.27 -10.40 -6.44
N LEU A 163 6.66 -9.22 -6.50
CA LEU A 163 7.07 -8.13 -7.38
C LEU A 163 8.31 -7.41 -6.81
N ASP A 164 9.47 -7.57 -7.49
CA ASP A 164 10.75 -6.96 -7.08
C ASP A 164 10.72 -5.43 -7.04
N GLY A 165 9.79 -4.80 -7.79
CA GLY A 165 9.62 -3.34 -7.85
C GLY A 165 8.76 -2.75 -6.74
N LEU A 166 8.09 -3.58 -5.93
CA LEU A 166 7.00 -3.14 -5.08
C LEU A 166 7.47 -2.46 -3.79
N HIS A 167 7.18 -1.17 -3.67
CA HIS A 167 7.58 -0.31 -2.56
C HIS A 167 6.44 -0.09 -1.54
N ASP A 168 5.20 0.06 -2.01
CA ASP A 168 4.02 0.30 -1.17
C ASP A 168 2.86 -0.64 -1.52
N ILE A 169 2.23 -1.22 -0.49
CA ILE A 169 1.00 -2.03 -0.62
C ILE A 169 -0.09 -1.44 0.26
N PHE A 170 -1.29 -1.27 -0.33
CA PHE A 170 -2.50 -0.82 0.36
C PHE A 170 -3.60 -1.86 0.18
N ILE A 171 -3.89 -2.69 1.20
CA ILE A 171 -5.00 -3.64 1.18
C ILE A 171 -6.16 -3.01 1.93
N HIS A 172 -7.31 -2.83 1.27
CA HIS A 172 -8.46 -2.23 1.91
C HIS A 172 -9.76 -2.96 1.58
N SER A 173 -10.68 -3.02 2.53
CA SER A 173 -12.06 -3.48 2.33
C SER A 173 -12.19 -4.94 1.87
N CYS A 174 -11.16 -5.78 2.02
CA CYS A 174 -11.22 -7.21 1.70
C CYS A 174 -11.79 -8.01 2.88
N ARG A 175 -13.12 -8.03 3.03
CA ARG A 175 -13.78 -8.60 4.23
C ARG A 175 -13.72 -10.13 4.33
N MET A 176 -13.80 -10.86 3.21
CA MET A 176 -13.74 -12.33 3.22
C MET A 176 -12.32 -12.88 3.19
N LEU A 177 -11.31 -12.03 3.00
CA LEU A 177 -9.92 -12.45 2.85
C LEU A 177 -9.38 -13.01 4.17
N GLU A 178 -9.07 -14.29 4.20
CA GLU A 178 -8.60 -15.01 5.39
C GLU A 178 -7.08 -15.22 5.38
N GLU A 179 -6.50 -15.38 4.18
CA GLU A 179 -5.09 -15.70 4.02
C GLU A 179 -4.46 -14.99 2.81
N ILE A 180 -3.25 -14.48 3.00
CA ILE A 180 -2.40 -13.93 1.93
C ILE A 180 -1.19 -14.85 1.78
N LYS A 181 -1.07 -15.49 0.61
CA LYS A 181 0.06 -16.34 0.22
C LYS A 181 0.98 -15.56 -0.70
N ILE A 182 2.29 -15.78 -0.56
CA ILE A 182 3.28 -15.18 -1.45
C ILE A 182 3.71 -16.22 -2.47
N GLU A 183 3.64 -15.85 -3.75
CA GLU A 183 4.12 -16.67 -4.85
C GLU A 183 5.42 -16.10 -5.42
N LYS A 184 6.42 -16.96 -5.61
CA LYS A 184 7.66 -16.58 -6.29
C LYS A 184 7.37 -16.51 -7.79
N THR A 185 7.67 -15.36 -8.40
CA THR A 185 7.54 -15.23 -9.84
C THR A 185 8.68 -15.96 -10.57
N PRO A 186 8.48 -16.43 -11.82
CA PRO A 186 9.49 -17.16 -12.59
C PRO A 186 10.86 -16.46 -12.74
N TRP A 187 10.87 -15.13 -12.70
CA TRP A 187 12.10 -14.31 -12.76
C TRP A 187 12.67 -13.93 -11.39
N ASN A 188 11.91 -14.13 -10.30
CA ASN A 188 12.42 -13.93 -8.96
C ASN A 188 13.24 -15.16 -8.54
N LYS A 189 14.50 -15.17 -8.99
CA LYS A 189 15.49 -16.23 -8.71
C LYS A 189 16.06 -16.15 -7.28
N SER A 190 15.43 -15.43 -6.36
CA SER A 190 15.88 -15.44 -4.96
C SER A 190 15.67 -16.83 -4.35
N LEU A 191 16.75 -17.62 -4.40
CA LEU A 191 16.80 -19.00 -3.91
C LEU A 191 16.79 -19.08 -2.38
N THR A 192 17.11 -17.97 -1.71
CA THR A 192 17.17 -17.87 -0.25
C THR A 192 16.88 -16.42 0.15
N SER A 193 15.92 -16.17 1.06
CA SER A 193 15.66 -14.84 1.67
C SER A 193 14.85 -13.83 0.79
N PRO A 194 14.26 -12.78 1.40
CA PRO A 194 12.85 -12.37 1.25
C PRO A 194 12.40 -11.92 -0.14
N CYS A 195 11.16 -12.28 -0.50
CA CYS A 195 10.52 -11.99 -1.79
C CYS A 195 10.27 -10.48 -2.05
N PHE A 196 10.04 -9.68 -1.01
CA PHE A 196 9.82 -8.24 -1.11
C PHE A 196 11.01 -7.48 -0.53
N SER A 197 12.10 -7.45 -1.29
CA SER A 197 13.35 -6.84 -0.83
C SER A 197 13.29 -5.32 -0.73
N ILE A 198 12.38 -4.63 -1.42
CA ILE A 198 12.27 -3.16 -1.38
C ILE A 198 10.96 -2.63 -0.81
N LEU A 199 10.03 -3.50 -0.41
CA LEU A 199 8.76 -3.11 0.20
C LEU A 199 9.03 -2.38 1.52
N THR A 200 8.59 -1.13 1.61
CA THR A 200 8.83 -0.26 2.77
C THR A 200 7.56 0.12 3.50
N ARG A 201 6.40 0.14 2.84
CA ARG A 201 5.13 0.55 3.42
C ARG A 201 4.04 -0.48 3.15
N VAL A 202 3.37 -0.91 4.20
CA VAL A 202 2.16 -1.75 4.12
C VAL A 202 1.06 -1.10 4.94
N ILE A 203 -0.09 -0.91 4.30
CA ILE A 203 -1.33 -0.44 4.93
C ILE A 203 -2.41 -1.50 4.73
N ILE A 204 -3.06 -1.93 5.81
CA ILE A 204 -4.16 -2.87 5.80
C ILE A 204 -5.33 -2.24 6.54
N ALA A 205 -6.50 -2.16 5.90
CA ALA A 205 -7.68 -1.50 6.46
C ALA A 205 -8.97 -2.27 6.13
N PHE A 206 -9.90 -2.41 7.09
CA PHE A 206 -11.23 -3.02 6.82
C PHE A 206 -11.13 -4.44 6.25
N CYS A 207 -10.19 -5.25 6.77
CA CYS A 207 -9.96 -6.63 6.36
C CYS A 207 -10.33 -7.58 7.50
N ASP A 208 -11.63 -7.80 7.70
CA ASP A 208 -12.15 -8.53 8.86
C ASP A 208 -11.87 -10.03 8.82
N GLY A 209 -11.65 -10.60 7.63
CA GLY A 209 -11.34 -12.00 7.46
C GLY A 209 -9.94 -12.41 7.94
N LEU A 210 -8.97 -11.51 7.90
CA LEU A 210 -7.57 -11.88 8.11
C LEU A 210 -7.34 -12.30 9.56
N LYS A 211 -6.68 -13.45 9.77
CA LYS A 211 -6.29 -13.95 11.10
C LYS A 211 -4.86 -13.58 11.49
N ASP A 212 -3.97 -13.52 10.50
CA ASP A 212 -2.59 -13.12 10.70
C ASP A 212 -1.98 -12.45 9.45
N LEU A 213 -0.84 -11.78 9.64
CA LEU A 213 -0.06 -11.12 8.58
C LEU A 213 1.33 -11.73 8.45
N THR A 214 1.47 -13.05 8.67
CA THR A 214 2.79 -13.74 8.69
C THR A 214 3.57 -13.59 7.38
N TRP A 215 2.90 -13.33 6.26
CA TRP A 215 3.53 -13.00 4.98
C TRP A 215 4.47 -11.78 5.05
N LEU A 216 4.33 -10.90 6.04
CA LEU A 216 5.25 -9.79 6.29
C LEU A 216 6.68 -10.25 6.60
N LEU A 217 6.90 -11.53 6.95
CA LEU A 217 8.24 -12.11 7.03
C LEU A 217 8.99 -12.08 5.69
N PHE A 218 8.28 -12.02 4.57
CA PHE A 218 8.86 -11.85 3.24
C PHE A 218 9.22 -10.38 2.92
N ALA A 219 8.97 -9.43 3.83
CA ALA A 219 9.20 -7.99 3.66
C ALA A 219 10.27 -7.45 4.63
N SER A 220 11.53 -7.87 4.46
CA SER A 220 12.61 -7.55 5.41
C SER A 220 12.94 -6.06 5.58
N ASN A 221 12.60 -5.24 4.58
CA ASN A 221 12.92 -3.81 4.56
C ASN A 221 11.73 -2.92 4.92
N LEU A 222 10.66 -3.51 5.47
CA LEU A 222 9.49 -2.79 5.92
C LEU A 222 9.86 -1.70 6.95
N THR A 223 9.44 -0.48 6.65
CA THR A 223 9.67 0.72 7.46
C THR A 223 8.40 1.24 8.11
N GLN A 224 7.25 1.02 7.50
CA GLN A 224 5.97 1.55 7.95
C GLN A 224 4.91 0.45 7.84
N LEU A 225 4.25 0.16 8.96
CA LEU A 225 3.15 -0.79 9.04
C LEU A 225 1.94 -0.13 9.69
N TYR A 226 0.84 -0.08 8.95
CA TYR A 226 -0.43 0.49 9.39
C TYR A 226 -1.51 -0.57 9.27
N VAL A 227 -2.16 -0.92 10.37
CA VAL A 227 -3.23 -1.94 10.41
C VAL A 227 -4.43 -1.37 11.15
N HIS A 228 -5.56 -1.29 10.46
CA HIS A 228 -6.75 -0.60 10.93
C HIS A 228 -8.02 -1.43 10.70
N THR A 229 -8.91 -1.48 11.68
CA THR A 229 -10.27 -2.02 11.53
C THR A 229 -10.27 -3.42 10.90
N SER A 230 -9.70 -4.41 11.61
CA SER A 230 -9.64 -5.81 11.18
C SER A 230 -10.14 -6.72 12.29
N GLY A 231 -11.41 -7.14 12.18
CA GLY A 231 -12.16 -7.77 13.25
C GLY A 231 -11.64 -9.13 13.75
N ARG A 232 -11.10 -10.00 12.89
CA ARG A 232 -10.60 -11.35 13.29
C ARG A 232 -9.08 -11.46 13.37
N LEU A 233 -8.35 -10.35 13.24
CA LEU A 233 -6.89 -10.39 13.24
C LEU A 233 -6.38 -10.70 14.65
N GLU A 234 -5.79 -11.87 14.85
CA GLU A 234 -5.33 -12.34 16.16
C GLU A 234 -3.85 -12.07 16.40
N GLU A 235 -3.02 -12.17 15.36
CA GLU A 235 -1.57 -11.99 15.46
C GLU A 235 -1.04 -11.20 14.25
N ILE A 236 -0.08 -10.28 14.42
CA ILE A 236 0.59 -9.70 13.25
C ILE A 236 1.46 -10.77 12.58
N ILE A 237 2.33 -11.44 13.35
CA ILE A 237 3.11 -12.59 12.88
C ILE A 237 2.73 -13.79 13.75
N SER A 238 2.16 -14.83 13.13
CA SER A 238 1.76 -16.01 13.86
C SER A 238 2.95 -16.91 14.19
N LYS A 239 3.04 -17.35 15.45
CA LYS A 239 4.12 -18.25 15.92
C LYS A 239 4.14 -19.57 15.17
N GLU A 240 2.96 -20.14 14.92
CA GLU A 240 2.81 -21.44 14.26
C GLU A 240 3.24 -21.35 12.80
N LYS A 241 2.73 -20.36 12.07
CA LYS A 241 3.05 -20.18 10.64
C LYS A 241 4.47 -19.70 10.39
N ALA A 242 5.05 -18.93 11.30
CA ALA A 242 6.40 -18.43 11.15
C ALA A 242 7.48 -19.51 11.36
N ALA A 243 7.18 -20.59 12.08
CA ALA A 243 8.13 -21.67 12.34
C ALA A 243 8.70 -22.28 11.04
N SER A 244 7.91 -22.34 9.97
CA SER A 244 8.33 -22.82 8.66
C SER A 244 9.20 -21.84 7.86
N VAL A 245 9.20 -20.54 8.21
CA VAL A 245 9.90 -19.48 7.48
C VAL A 245 11.20 -19.06 8.20
N LEU A 246 11.23 -19.17 9.53
CA LEU A 246 12.29 -18.63 10.38
C LEU A 246 13.57 -19.50 10.47
N GLU A 247 13.66 -20.61 9.74
CA GLU A 247 14.91 -21.40 9.62
C GLU A 247 16.12 -20.57 9.17
N ASN A 248 15.87 -19.41 8.54
CA ASN A 248 16.89 -18.48 8.03
C ASN A 248 17.35 -17.39 9.01
N ASN A 249 17.06 -17.49 10.33
CA ASN A 249 17.41 -16.47 11.33
C ASN A 249 16.92 -15.05 10.98
N ILE A 250 15.77 -14.94 10.28
CA ILE A 250 15.18 -13.66 9.91
C ILE A 250 14.63 -13.00 11.17
N ILE A 251 15.12 -11.79 11.48
CA ILE A 251 14.54 -10.95 12.54
C ILE A 251 13.52 -10.03 11.88
N PRO A 252 12.21 -10.20 12.13
CA PRO A 252 11.20 -9.33 11.55
C PRO A 252 11.35 -7.88 12.02
N PHE A 253 10.85 -6.95 11.22
CA PHE A 253 10.72 -5.54 11.57
C PHE A 253 12.03 -4.83 11.97
N LYS A 254 13.20 -5.33 11.55
CA LYS A 254 14.52 -4.73 11.86
C LYS A 254 14.62 -3.27 11.42
N LYS A 255 14.02 -2.91 10.28
CA LYS A 255 14.01 -1.55 9.70
C LYS A 255 12.74 -0.76 10.00
N LEU A 256 11.81 -1.31 10.79
CA LEU A 256 10.53 -0.67 11.08
C LEU A 256 10.77 0.63 11.85
N GLN A 257 10.15 1.70 11.37
CA GLN A 257 10.20 3.06 11.89
C GLN A 257 8.87 3.45 12.52
N GLU A 258 7.76 3.05 11.90
CA GLU A 258 6.41 3.40 12.33
C GLU A 258 5.52 2.15 12.36
N LEU A 259 4.81 1.98 13.47
CA LEU A 259 3.80 0.95 13.66
C LEU A 259 2.52 1.59 14.15
N ALA A 260 1.43 1.51 13.40
CA ALA A 260 0.13 2.00 13.82
C ALA A 260 -0.90 0.87 13.79
N LEU A 261 -1.58 0.66 14.91
CA LEU A 261 -2.61 -0.35 15.12
C LEU A 261 -3.87 0.36 15.59
N ALA A 262 -4.98 0.19 14.87
CA ALA A 262 -6.26 0.79 15.25
C ALA A 262 -7.43 -0.16 15.13
N ASP A 263 -8.32 -0.17 16.12
CA ASP A 263 -9.58 -0.93 16.09
C ASP A 263 -9.38 -2.41 15.70
N LEU A 264 -8.55 -3.10 16.48
CA LEU A 264 -8.20 -4.51 16.31
C LEU A 264 -8.70 -5.32 17.51
N PRO A 265 -10.00 -5.68 17.56
CA PRO A 265 -10.64 -6.24 18.75
C PRO A 265 -10.06 -7.59 19.18
N GLU A 266 -9.61 -8.40 18.22
CA GLU A 266 -9.10 -9.75 18.44
C GLU A 266 -7.58 -9.85 18.52
N LEU A 267 -6.84 -8.75 18.28
CA LEU A 267 -5.39 -8.78 18.22
C LEU A 267 -4.80 -9.06 19.60
N LYS A 268 -4.12 -10.21 19.73
CA LYS A 268 -3.47 -10.67 20.96
C LYS A 268 -1.99 -10.32 20.99
N SER A 269 -1.31 -10.39 19.84
CA SER A 269 0.15 -10.30 19.77
C SER A 269 0.64 -9.68 18.45
N ILE A 270 1.71 -8.89 18.53
CA ILE A 270 2.46 -8.45 17.33
C ILE A 270 3.53 -9.50 16.97
N TYR A 271 4.28 -9.95 17.97
CA TYR A 271 5.30 -10.98 17.85
C TYR A 271 5.49 -11.65 19.22
N TRP A 272 5.72 -12.98 19.25
CA TRP A 272 5.77 -13.73 20.52
C TRP A 272 7.03 -13.50 21.36
N ASN A 273 8.08 -12.93 20.76
CA ASN A 273 9.33 -12.57 21.45
C ASN A 273 9.55 -11.05 21.42
N ALA A 274 10.41 -10.54 22.31
CA ALA A 274 10.87 -9.16 22.22
C ALA A 274 11.70 -8.94 20.95
N LEU A 275 11.48 -7.80 20.28
CA LEU A 275 12.18 -7.40 19.06
C LEU A 275 13.18 -6.27 19.34
N PRO A 276 14.35 -6.27 18.68
CA PRO A 276 15.37 -5.25 18.92
C PRO A 276 14.96 -3.86 18.42
N PHE A 277 14.10 -3.75 17.40
CA PHE A 277 13.62 -2.48 16.83
C PHE A 277 14.69 -1.39 16.66
N GLN A 278 15.62 -1.59 15.72
CA GLN A 278 16.79 -0.71 15.59
C GLN A 278 16.45 0.71 15.08
N ARG A 279 15.30 0.88 14.43
CA ARG A 279 14.92 2.13 13.76
C ARG A 279 13.55 2.68 14.18
N LEU A 280 12.90 2.05 15.15
CA LEU A 280 11.54 2.41 15.55
C LEU A 280 11.52 3.80 16.19
N ARG A 281 10.61 4.65 15.72
CA ARG A 281 10.42 6.03 16.16
C ARG A 281 9.00 6.30 16.62
N HIS A 282 8.04 5.55 16.11
CA HIS A 282 6.64 5.80 16.43
C HIS A 282 5.87 4.48 16.56
N ILE A 283 5.16 4.35 17.68
CA ILE A 283 4.14 3.33 17.87
C ILE A 283 2.84 4.06 18.16
N GLN A 284 1.79 3.77 17.41
CA GLN A 284 0.46 4.29 17.65
C GLN A 284 -0.51 3.14 17.90
N ILE A 285 -1.22 3.19 19.01
CA ILE A 285 -2.32 2.29 19.35
C ILE A 285 -3.54 3.16 19.60
N SER A 286 -4.52 3.02 18.72
CA SER A 286 -5.73 3.85 18.73
C SER A 286 -6.98 3.00 18.63
N GLY A 287 -8.14 3.56 19.02
CA GLY A 287 -9.39 2.81 18.98
C GLY A 287 -9.40 1.59 19.91
N SER A 288 -10.24 0.60 19.59
CA SER A 288 -10.46 -0.56 20.46
C SER A 288 -9.50 -1.72 20.15
N CYS A 289 -8.49 -1.93 21.02
CA CYS A 289 -7.54 -3.06 20.96
C CYS A 289 -7.46 -3.81 22.31
N PRO A 290 -8.57 -4.38 22.83
CA PRO A 290 -8.68 -4.86 24.21
C PRO A 290 -7.86 -6.12 24.53
N LYS A 291 -7.56 -6.95 23.52
CA LYS A 291 -6.79 -8.20 23.70
C LYS A 291 -5.28 -8.01 23.56
N LEU A 292 -4.83 -6.89 22.99
CA LEU A 292 -3.41 -6.62 22.81
C LEU A 292 -2.86 -6.17 24.15
N ARG A 293 -2.25 -7.06 24.93
CA ARG A 293 -1.77 -6.71 26.28
C ARG A 293 -0.28 -6.45 26.34
N LYS A 294 0.48 -6.81 25.32
CA LYS A 294 1.94 -6.77 25.36
C LYS A 294 2.51 -6.27 24.04
N LEU A 295 3.49 -5.39 24.14
CA LEU A 295 4.33 -5.00 23.01
C LEU A 295 5.58 -5.90 22.95
N PRO A 296 6.13 -6.20 21.76
CA PRO A 296 7.35 -6.97 21.61
C PRO A 296 8.60 -6.12 21.95
N LEU A 297 8.62 -5.55 23.15
CA LEU A 297 9.67 -4.69 23.68
C LEU A 297 10.26 -5.31 24.95
N ASN A 298 11.57 -5.17 25.11
CA ASN A 298 12.28 -5.44 26.36
C ASN A 298 13.27 -4.30 26.68
N SER A 299 13.98 -4.43 27.80
CA SER A 299 14.99 -3.46 28.27
C SER A 299 16.12 -3.15 27.29
N LYS A 300 16.32 -3.96 26.24
CA LYS A 300 17.33 -3.78 25.17
C LYS A 300 16.74 -3.36 23.82
N SER A 301 15.42 -3.37 23.66
CA SER A 301 14.74 -2.93 22.43
C SER A 301 14.93 -1.44 22.19
N VAL A 302 14.90 -0.97 20.94
CA VAL A 302 14.99 0.45 20.55
C VAL A 302 16.32 1.11 20.95
N LEU A 303 17.17 1.39 19.97
CA LEU A 303 18.48 2.00 20.21
C LEU A 303 18.37 3.46 20.67
N ASN A 304 17.52 4.25 20.00
CA ASN A 304 17.39 5.70 20.23
C ASN A 304 16.04 6.02 20.89
N VAL A 305 15.90 5.67 22.16
CA VAL A 305 14.64 5.82 22.93
C VAL A 305 14.16 7.28 23.00
N GLU A 306 15.07 8.24 23.03
CA GLU A 306 14.74 9.68 23.07
C GLU A 306 13.93 10.15 21.83
N LYS A 307 14.02 9.41 20.72
CA LYS A 307 13.28 9.71 19.48
C LYS A 307 12.01 8.86 19.34
N LEU A 308 11.75 7.95 20.29
CA LEU A 308 10.59 7.09 20.27
C LEU A 308 9.40 7.80 20.91
N VAL A 309 8.29 7.84 20.18
CA VAL A 309 6.99 8.25 20.69
C VAL A 309 6.07 7.03 20.70
N ILE A 310 5.39 6.79 21.82
CA ILE A 310 4.33 5.79 21.92
C ILE A 310 3.02 6.54 22.17
N GLU A 311 2.13 6.55 21.19
CA GLU A 311 0.79 7.14 21.32
C GLU A 311 -0.23 6.05 21.63
N CYS A 312 -0.90 6.17 22.78
CA CYS A 312 -1.94 5.26 23.22
C CYS A 312 -3.20 6.10 23.51
N HIS A 313 -4.14 6.13 22.58
CA HIS A 313 -5.36 6.95 22.76
C HIS A 313 -6.37 6.31 23.72
N ASP A 314 -6.30 4.99 23.91
CA ASP A 314 -7.09 4.27 24.91
C ASP A 314 -6.34 4.28 26.26
N LYS A 315 -6.87 5.04 27.22
CA LYS A 315 -6.33 5.10 28.59
C LYS A 315 -6.42 3.76 29.30
N GLU A 316 -7.49 3.01 29.07
CA GLU A 316 -7.67 1.71 29.72
C GLU A 316 -6.67 0.68 29.19
N TRP A 317 -6.29 0.79 27.91
CA TRP A 317 -5.22 -0.04 27.36
C TRP A 317 -3.90 0.18 28.11
N LEU A 318 -3.55 1.44 28.38
CA LEU A 318 -2.31 1.79 29.09
C LEU A 318 -2.29 1.25 30.54
N GLU A 319 -3.44 1.11 31.19
CA GLU A 319 -3.56 0.51 32.52
C GLU A 319 -3.43 -1.02 32.50
N ARG A 320 -3.81 -1.66 31.39
CA ARG A 320 -3.80 -3.13 31.24
C ARG A 320 -2.54 -3.68 30.59
N VAL A 321 -1.65 -2.82 30.06
CA VAL A 321 -0.45 -3.27 29.35
C VAL A 321 0.53 -3.98 30.29
N GLU A 322 0.96 -5.17 29.87
CA GLU A 322 1.93 -6.03 30.54
C GLU A 322 3.32 -5.79 29.92
N TRP A 323 4.32 -5.56 30.78
CA TRP A 323 5.70 -5.35 30.39
C TRP A 323 6.53 -6.61 30.64
N GLU A 324 7.57 -6.83 29.83
CA GLU A 324 8.47 -8.01 29.96
C GLU A 324 9.13 -8.09 31.34
N ASP A 325 9.62 -6.95 31.82
CA ASP A 325 10.30 -6.80 33.10
C ASP A 325 10.13 -5.35 33.61
N GLU A 326 10.47 -5.12 34.88
CA GLU A 326 10.35 -3.81 35.52
C GLU A 326 11.24 -2.75 34.83
N GLY A 327 12.39 -3.15 34.30
CA GLY A 327 13.28 -2.24 33.56
C GLY A 327 12.66 -1.77 32.23
N THR A 328 11.92 -2.65 31.56
CA THR A 328 11.17 -2.35 30.34
C THR A 328 10.04 -1.37 30.64
N ARG A 329 9.30 -1.61 31.73
CA ARG A 329 8.25 -0.71 32.20
C ARG A 329 8.79 0.70 32.48
N LEU A 330 9.83 0.81 33.31
CA LEU A 330 10.42 2.11 33.67
C LEU A 330 10.98 2.88 32.45
N ARG A 331 11.44 2.15 31.43
CA ARG A 331 12.04 2.73 30.23
C ARG A 331 11.02 3.25 29.22
N PHE A 332 9.90 2.57 29.03
CA PHE A 332 8.93 2.90 27.97
C PHE A 332 7.65 3.56 28.48
N LEU A 333 7.21 3.28 29.71
CA LEU A 333 5.99 3.87 30.28
C LEU A 333 5.99 5.42 30.24
N PRO A 334 7.12 6.12 30.53
CA PRO A 334 7.15 7.59 30.43
C PRO A 334 6.98 8.16 29.02
N LEU A 335 7.19 7.33 27.98
CA LEU A 335 7.06 7.73 26.57
C LEU A 335 5.63 7.57 26.05
N CYS A 336 4.77 6.88 26.80
CA CYS A 336 3.37 6.69 26.44
C CYS A 336 2.60 8.01 26.62
N THR A 337 2.05 8.52 25.54
CA THR A 337 1.23 9.73 25.52
C THR A 337 -0.19 9.40 25.11
N THR A 338 -1.16 10.09 25.72
CA THR A 338 -2.60 9.91 25.42
C THR A 338 -3.17 11.03 24.54
N HIS A 339 -2.32 11.99 24.15
CA HIS A 339 -2.66 13.14 23.33
C HIS A 339 -2.04 12.98 21.94
N ARG A 340 -2.73 13.46 20.89
CA ARG A 340 -2.16 13.51 19.53
C ARG A 340 -0.93 14.41 19.53
N ILE A 341 0.22 13.89 19.13
CA ILE A 341 1.36 14.73 18.74
C ILE A 341 1.20 14.95 17.23
N PHE A 342 0.95 16.20 16.85
CA PHE A 342 0.53 16.61 15.50
C PHE A 342 1.53 16.28 14.39
#